data_AF-A0A7Y2TJ96-F1
#
_entry.id   AF-A0A7Y2TJ96-F1
#
_cell.length_a   1.000
_cell.length_b   1.000
_cell.length_c   1.000
_cell.angle_alpha   90.00
_cell.angle_beta   90.00
_cell.angle_gamma   90.00
#
_symmetry.space_group_name_H-M   'P 1'
#
loop_
_entity.id
_entity.type
_entity.pdbx_description
1 polymer ?
#
loop_
_entity_poly.entity_id
_entity_poly.type
_entity_poly.pdbx_seq_one_letter_code
_entity_poly.pdbx_strand_id
1 'polypeptide(L)'
;MEYFRIREVETTEEEIQQRLSLANLDELSTQIFNLDTPNGEEVAIGGLWGEFTLTRSTIKGGVRFTLLECPNALSWTVTTGYPPAPEALVVHMTINRQEIKPEFNEELEEFIEDHCECLEEFLSIVKLGSM
;
A
#
# COMPACT_ATOMS: atom_id res chain seq x y z
N MET A 1 -7.72 -4.49 14.17
CA MET A 1 -8.37 -5.23 13.06
C MET A 1 -7.39 -5.33 11.91
N GLU A 2 -7.51 -6.38 11.09
CA GLU A 2 -6.58 -6.74 10.03
C GLU A 2 -7.35 -7.07 8.75
N TYR A 3 -6.81 -6.64 7.60
CA TYR A 3 -7.38 -6.85 6.26
C TYR A 3 -6.29 -7.41 5.35
N PHE A 4 -6.61 -8.48 4.63
CA PHE A 4 -5.67 -9.14 3.73
C PHE A 4 -6.19 -9.15 2.29
N ARG A 5 -5.27 -8.98 1.35
CA ARG A 5 -5.44 -9.30 -0.06
C ARG A 5 -4.21 -10.06 -0.55
N ILE A 6 -4.45 -11.07 -1.37
CA ILE A 6 -3.41 -11.88 -2.00
C ILE A 6 -3.67 -11.85 -3.49
N ARG A 7 -2.69 -11.39 -4.27
CA ARG A 7 -2.79 -11.22 -5.73
C ARG A 7 -1.73 -12.05 -6.43
N GLU A 8 -2.14 -12.74 -7.48
CA GLU A 8 -1.25 -13.54 -8.32
C GLU A 8 -0.41 -12.66 -9.26
N VAL A 9 0.49 -11.87 -8.65
CA VAL A 9 1.44 -11.00 -9.34
C VAL A 9 2.83 -11.52 -9.06
N GLU A 10 3.53 -11.99 -10.09
CA GLU A 10 4.95 -12.34 -9.91
C GLU A 10 5.77 -11.04 -9.79
N THR A 11 6.48 -10.92 -8.67
CA THR A 11 7.42 -9.83 -8.40
C THR A 11 8.45 -10.30 -7.36
N THR A 12 9.48 -9.51 -7.13
CA THR A 12 10.54 -9.77 -6.16
C THR A 12 10.54 -8.75 -5.01
N GLU A 13 11.20 -9.09 -3.90
CA GLU A 13 11.39 -8.16 -2.78
C GLU A 13 12.07 -6.87 -3.26
N GLU A 14 13.10 -6.98 -4.10
CA GLU A 14 13.86 -5.85 -4.63
C GLU A 14 13.00 -4.95 -5.51
N GLU A 15 12.17 -5.52 -6.39
CA GLU A 15 11.24 -4.75 -7.22
C GLU A 15 10.23 -4.00 -6.37
N ILE A 16 9.63 -4.66 -5.38
CA ILE A 16 8.68 -4.02 -4.45
C ILE A 16 9.37 -2.84 -3.76
N GLN A 17 10.54 -3.07 -3.19
CA GLN A 17 11.27 -2.04 -2.45
C GLN A 17 11.67 -0.85 -3.32
N GLN A 18 12.11 -1.08 -4.55
CA GLN A 18 12.56 -0.01 -5.44
C GLN A 18 11.41 0.77 -6.07
N ARG A 19 10.33 0.09 -6.46
CA ARG A 19 9.28 0.67 -7.29
C ARG A 19 8.12 1.26 -6.50
N LEU A 20 7.77 0.69 -5.35
CA LEU A 20 6.71 1.20 -4.48
C LEU A 20 7.29 2.34 -3.63
N SER A 21 7.60 3.43 -4.34
CA SER A 21 8.14 4.66 -3.79
C SER A 21 7.02 5.70 -3.69
N LEU A 22 7.19 6.67 -2.78
CA LEU A 22 6.24 7.77 -2.63
C LEU A 22 6.17 8.67 -3.88
N ALA A 23 7.22 8.66 -4.72
CA ALA A 23 7.21 9.37 -6.01
C ALA A 23 6.24 8.76 -7.03
N ASN A 24 5.88 7.49 -6.85
CA ASN A 24 4.93 6.80 -7.73
C ASN A 24 3.54 6.71 -7.12
N LEU A 25 3.23 7.43 -6.04
CA LEU A 25 2.01 7.22 -5.24
C LEU A 25 0.72 7.24 -6.09
N ASP A 26 0.64 8.14 -7.06
CA ASP A 26 -0.52 8.28 -7.96
C ASP A 26 -0.73 7.05 -8.87
N GLU A 27 0.29 6.22 -9.08
CA GLU A 27 0.21 4.93 -9.79
C GLU A 27 -0.11 3.77 -8.82
N LEU A 28 0.05 3.98 -7.51
CA LEU A 28 -0.15 2.94 -6.50
C LEU A 28 -1.56 2.98 -5.91
N SER A 29 -2.29 4.08 -6.01
CA SER A 29 -3.68 4.18 -5.55
C SER A 29 -4.35 5.38 -6.22
N THR A 30 -5.66 5.27 -6.48
CA THR A 30 -6.47 6.40 -6.95
C THR A 30 -7.09 7.21 -5.81
N GLN A 31 -6.99 6.73 -4.57
CA GLN A 31 -7.67 7.30 -3.41
C GLN A 31 -6.79 8.19 -2.53
N ILE A 32 -5.48 8.16 -2.74
CA ILE A 32 -4.50 9.02 -2.06
C ILE A 32 -3.55 9.65 -3.07
N PHE A 33 -3.11 10.88 -2.80
CA PHE A 33 -2.23 11.63 -3.67
C PHE A 33 -1.28 12.50 -2.85
N ASN A 34 -0.12 12.81 -3.43
CA ASN A 34 0.88 13.67 -2.80
C ASN A 34 0.41 15.12 -2.76
N LEU A 35 0.46 15.76 -1.59
CA LEU A 35 0.26 17.20 -1.41
C LEU A 35 1.56 17.99 -1.57
N ASP A 36 2.69 17.33 -1.27
CA ASP A 36 4.03 17.87 -1.37
C ASP A 36 4.93 16.95 -2.21
N THR A 37 6.10 17.44 -2.60
CA THR A 37 7.11 16.58 -3.23
C THR A 37 7.65 15.57 -2.21
N PRO A 38 7.65 14.26 -2.50
CA PRO A 38 8.18 13.26 -1.59
C PRO A 38 9.63 13.52 -1.18
N ASN A 39 9.91 13.49 0.12
CA ASN A 39 11.24 13.62 0.69
C ASN A 39 11.79 12.24 1.08
N GLY A 40 12.05 11.41 0.07
CA GLY A 40 12.54 10.04 0.27
C GLY A 40 11.48 9.11 0.84
N GLU A 41 11.42 9.01 2.17
CA GLU A 41 10.57 8.04 2.89
C GLU A 41 9.32 8.66 3.54
N GLU A 42 9.10 9.97 3.37
CA GLU A 42 7.96 10.68 3.93
C GLU A 42 7.39 11.71 2.95
N VAL A 43 6.06 11.88 2.96
CA VAL A 43 5.36 12.92 2.20
C VAL A 43 4.01 13.24 2.84
N ALA A 44 3.57 14.50 2.76
CA ALA A 44 2.20 14.86 3.07
C ALA A 44 1.27 14.38 1.94
N ILE A 45 0.18 13.71 2.30
CA ILE A 45 -0.82 13.19 1.35
C ILE A 45 -2.21 13.72 1.68
N GLY A 46 -3.05 13.80 0.66
CA GLY A 46 -4.49 13.99 0.77
C GLY A 46 -5.21 12.74 0.26
N GLY A 47 -6.45 12.54 0.70
CA GLY A 47 -7.26 11.41 0.23
C GLY A 47 -8.58 11.27 0.96
N LEU A 48 -9.14 10.06 0.91
CA LEU A 48 -10.46 9.71 1.45
C LEU A 48 -10.67 10.13 2.91
N TRP A 49 -9.63 10.05 3.74
CA TRP A 49 -9.71 10.29 5.19
C TRP A 49 -9.20 11.67 5.63
N GLY A 50 -8.87 12.55 4.67
CA GLY A 50 -8.27 13.85 4.92
C GLY A 50 -6.77 13.87 4.64
N GLU A 51 -6.05 14.74 5.34
CA GLU A 51 -4.62 14.98 5.13
C GLU A 51 -3.79 14.28 6.21
N PHE A 52 -2.73 13.59 5.80
CA PHE A 52 -1.83 12.87 6.70
C PHE A 52 -0.39 12.92 6.20
N THR A 53 0.55 12.69 7.10
CA THR A 53 1.92 12.33 6.74
C THR A 53 1.98 10.84 6.47
N LEU A 54 2.27 10.48 5.22
CA LEU A 54 2.53 9.10 4.81
C LEU A 54 4.02 8.82 4.90
N THR A 55 4.37 7.74 5.61
CA THR A 55 5.74 7.23 5.66
C THR A 55 5.85 5.91 4.92
N ARG A 56 7.01 5.65 4.31
CA ARG A 56 7.34 4.42 3.59
C ARG A 56 8.67 3.85 4.10
N SER A 57 8.62 2.69 4.73
CA SER A 57 9.81 1.97 5.21
C SER A 57 10.06 0.70 4.43
N THR A 58 11.32 0.43 4.10
CA THR A 58 11.73 -0.87 3.57
C THR A 58 11.66 -1.92 4.69
N ILE A 59 11.10 -3.10 4.38
CA ILE A 59 11.05 -4.27 5.28
C ILE A 59 11.44 -5.53 4.51
N LYS A 60 11.72 -6.61 5.23
CA LYS A 60 11.89 -7.92 4.57
C LYS A 60 10.62 -8.30 3.81
N GLY A 61 10.80 -8.75 2.57
CA GLY A 61 9.73 -9.08 1.64
C GLY A 61 9.12 -7.89 0.90
N GLY A 62 9.40 -6.64 1.26
CA GLY A 62 8.81 -5.48 0.58
C GLY A 62 8.83 -4.16 1.33
N VAL A 63 7.67 -3.50 1.44
CA VAL A 63 7.54 -2.16 2.04
C VAL A 63 6.38 -2.07 3.03
N ARG A 64 6.48 -1.10 3.95
CA ARG A 64 5.41 -0.68 4.85
C ARG A 64 5.09 0.78 4.64
N PHE A 65 3.80 1.08 4.55
CA PHE A 65 3.22 2.41 4.55
C PHE A 65 2.52 2.66 5.90
N THR A 66 2.68 3.86 6.46
CA THR A 66 2.02 4.24 7.73
C THR A 66 1.55 5.68 7.70
N LEU A 67 0.30 5.92 8.14
CA LEU A 67 -0.23 7.27 8.37
C LEU A 67 0.10 7.70 9.80
N LEU A 68 1.04 8.64 9.97
CA LEU A 68 1.61 8.98 11.28
C LEU A 68 0.59 9.58 12.25
N GLU A 69 -0.23 10.51 11.76
CA GLU A 69 -1.21 11.25 12.57
C GLU A 69 -2.57 10.56 12.60
N CYS A 70 -2.73 9.40 11.95
CA CYS A 70 -4.00 8.71 11.90
C CYS A 70 -4.38 8.18 13.28
N PRO A 71 -5.52 8.59 13.88
CA PRO A 71 -5.92 8.13 15.22
C PRO A 71 -6.24 6.63 15.26
N ASN A 72 -6.49 6.01 14.10
CA ASN A 72 -6.70 4.58 13.95
C ASN A 72 -5.38 3.81 13.80
N ALA A 73 -4.21 4.48 13.80
CA ALA A 73 -2.89 3.89 13.54
C ALA A 73 -2.88 3.04 12.26
N LEU A 74 -3.50 3.56 11.19
CA LEU A 74 -3.61 2.85 9.94
C LEU A 74 -2.23 2.67 9.31
N SER A 75 -1.88 1.41 9.03
CA SER A 75 -0.68 1.04 8.30
C SER A 75 -0.95 -0.16 7.41
N TRP A 76 -0.23 -0.26 6.30
CA TRP A 76 -0.29 -1.43 5.44
C TRP A 76 1.07 -1.83 4.92
N THR A 77 1.23 -3.10 4.59
CA THR A 77 2.44 -3.67 4.00
C THR A 77 2.13 -4.29 2.67
N VAL A 78 3.07 -4.18 1.74
CA VAL A 78 3.05 -4.86 0.45
C VAL A 78 4.30 -5.74 0.40
N THR A 79 4.12 -7.05 0.36
CA THR A 79 5.24 -8.01 0.45
C THR A 79 5.09 -9.21 -0.46
N THR A 80 6.21 -9.89 -0.75
CA THR A 80 6.30 -11.18 -1.44
C THR A 80 7.39 -12.05 -0.79
N GLY A 81 7.52 -13.32 -1.19
CA GLY A 81 8.64 -14.21 -0.81
C GLY A 81 8.53 -14.86 0.57
N TYR A 82 7.50 -14.55 1.34
CA TYR A 82 7.25 -15.10 2.68
C TYR A 82 5.78 -15.52 2.85
N PRO A 83 5.44 -16.36 3.85
CA PRO A 83 4.05 -16.63 4.19
C PRO A 83 3.26 -15.33 4.42
N PRO A 84 1.94 -15.30 4.15
CA PRO A 84 1.08 -16.45 3.88
C PRO A 84 1.10 -17.00 2.45
N ALA A 85 1.62 -16.25 1.47
CA ALA A 85 1.67 -16.66 0.07
C ALA A 85 3.00 -16.24 -0.57
N PRO A 86 4.06 -17.07 -0.46
CA PRO A 86 5.41 -16.69 -0.89
C PRO A 86 5.55 -16.37 -2.37
N GLU A 87 4.70 -16.96 -3.22
CA GLU A 87 4.73 -16.80 -4.69
C GLU A 87 3.74 -15.72 -5.18
N ALA A 88 3.20 -14.91 -4.29
CA ALA A 88 2.17 -13.93 -4.59
C ALA A 88 2.46 -12.59 -3.89
N LEU A 89 1.81 -11.55 -4.39
CA LEU A 89 1.79 -10.26 -3.73
C LEU A 89 0.79 -10.32 -2.57
N VAL A 90 1.25 -10.00 -1.36
CA VAL A 90 0.43 -9.92 -0.16
C VAL A 90 0.33 -8.47 0.27
N VAL A 91 -0.90 -7.96 0.31
CA VAL A 91 -1.23 -6.67 0.91
C VAL A 91 -1.93 -6.92 2.23
N HIS A 92 -1.38 -6.36 3.30
CA HIS A 92 -1.92 -6.50 4.64
C HIS A 92 -2.05 -5.14 5.31
N MET A 93 -3.28 -4.76 5.66
CA MET A 93 -3.59 -3.50 6.32
C MET A 93 -4.07 -3.74 7.74
N THR A 94 -3.69 -2.83 8.65
CA THR A 94 -4.07 -2.90 10.07
C THR A 94 -4.56 -1.56 10.58
N ILE A 95 -5.47 -1.63 11.56
CA ILE A 95 -5.90 -0.50 12.37
C ILE A 95 -5.97 -0.90 13.85
N ASN A 96 -5.70 0.06 14.74
CA ASN A 96 -5.79 -0.09 16.18
C ASN A 96 -7.22 0.16 16.69
N ARG A 97 -8.16 -0.67 16.23
CA ARG A 97 -9.55 -0.72 16.67
C ARG A 97 -9.99 -2.16 16.89
N GLN A 98 -10.91 -2.35 17.83
CA GLN A 98 -11.62 -3.62 18.04
C GLN A 98 -12.99 -3.62 17.34
N GLU A 99 -13.63 -2.45 17.28
CA GLU A 99 -14.90 -2.23 16.61
C GLU A 99 -14.82 -0.92 15.82
N ILE A 100 -15.50 -0.89 14.68
CA ILE A 100 -15.63 0.28 13.82
C ILE A 100 -17.06 0.36 13.27
N LYS A 101 -17.44 1.54 12.78
CA LYS A 101 -18.71 1.70 12.09
C LYS A 101 -18.68 0.98 10.75
N PRO A 102 -19.82 0.42 10.27
CA PRO A 102 -19.89 -0.25 8.98
C PRO A 102 -19.38 0.61 7.81
N GLU A 103 -19.72 1.90 7.80
CA GLU A 103 -19.32 2.82 6.71
C GLU A 103 -17.80 2.98 6.66
N PHE A 104 -17.13 3.08 7.81
CA PHE A 104 -15.68 3.14 7.85
C PHE A 104 -15.02 1.80 7.47
N ASN A 105 -15.68 0.67 7.73
CA ASN A 105 -15.20 -0.62 7.24
C ASN A 105 -15.28 -0.71 5.72
N GLU A 106 -16.37 -0.22 5.12
CA GLU A 106 -16.53 -0.16 3.66
C GLU A 106 -15.44 0.70 3.03
N GLU A 107 -15.16 1.89 3.58
CA GLU A 107 -14.05 2.76 3.13
C GLU A 107 -12.68 2.05 3.16
N LEU A 108 -12.41 1.26 4.21
CA LEU A 108 -11.15 0.50 4.31
C LEU A 108 -11.07 -0.62 3.28
N GLU A 109 -12.16 -1.34 3.05
CA GLU A 109 -12.24 -2.40 2.04
C GLU A 109 -12.11 -1.83 0.62
N GLU A 110 -12.72 -0.69 0.35
CA GLU A 110 -12.59 0.02 -0.93
C GLU A 110 -11.16 0.50 -1.16
N PHE A 111 -10.51 1.09 -0.15
CA PHE A 111 -9.13 1.55 -0.27
C PHE A 111 -8.14 0.40 -0.53
N ILE A 112 -8.22 -0.69 0.24
CA ILE A 112 -7.27 -1.79 0.06
C ILE A 112 -7.49 -2.50 -1.29
N GLU A 113 -8.73 -2.54 -1.78
CA GLU A 113 -9.03 -3.08 -3.10
C GLU A 113 -8.46 -2.21 -4.22
N ASP A 114 -8.72 -0.90 -4.21
CA ASP A 114 -8.14 0.08 -5.14
C ASP A 114 -6.62 -0.02 -5.17
N HIS A 115 -5.99 -0.03 -4.00
CA HIS A 115 -4.53 -0.15 -3.89
C HIS A 115 -4.03 -1.45 -4.53
N CYS A 116 -4.75 -2.57 -4.36
CA CYS A 116 -4.36 -3.84 -4.99
C CYS A 116 -4.52 -3.81 -6.51
N GLU A 117 -5.62 -3.26 -7.02
CA GLU A 117 -5.85 -3.12 -8.47
C GLU A 117 -4.75 -2.27 -9.13
N CYS A 118 -4.42 -1.12 -8.55
CA CYS A 118 -3.33 -0.28 -9.01
C CYS A 118 -1.97 -1.00 -8.95
N LEU A 119 -1.68 -1.72 -7.87
CA LEU A 119 -0.43 -2.48 -7.74
C LEU A 119 -0.31 -3.58 -8.80
N GLU A 120 -1.40 -4.31 -9.09
CA GLU A 120 -1.42 -5.33 -10.13
C GLU A 120 -1.07 -4.74 -11.50
N GLU A 121 -1.69 -3.62 -11.87
CA GLU A 121 -1.41 -2.94 -13.13
C GLU A 121 0.04 -2.43 -13.17
N PHE A 122 0.45 -1.67 -12.15
CA PHE A 122 1.75 -1.06 -12.05
C PHE A 122 2.89 -2.09 -12.13
N LEU A 123 2.76 -3.20 -11.42
CA LEU A 123 3.77 -4.26 -11.43
C LEU A 123 3.75 -5.09 -12.73
N SER A 124 2.57 -5.29 -13.34
CA SER A 124 2.42 -6.06 -14.58
C SER A 124 2.96 -5.34 -15.82
N ILE A 125 2.88 -4.01 -15.90
CA ILE A 125 3.34 -3.21 -17.05
C ILE A 125 4.81 -3.50 -17.40
N VAL A 126 5.67 -3.77 -16.41
CA VAL A 126 7.11 -3.98 -16.64
C VAL A 126 7.42 -5.32 -17.31
N LYS A 127 6.58 -6.34 -17.14
CA LYS A 127 6.77 -7.62 -17.84
C LYS A 127 6.61 -7.48 -19.37
N LEU A 128 5.78 -6.54 -19.81
CA LEU A 128 5.56 -6.28 -21.24
C LEU A 128 6.69 -5.43 -21.88
N GLY A 129 7.36 -4.59 -21.10
CA GLY A 129 8.49 -3.77 -21.58
C GLY A 129 9.86 -4.48 -21.55
N SER A 130 9.92 -5.69 -21.01
CA SER A 130 11.13 -6.51 -20.85
C SER A 130 11.24 -7.67 -21.86
N MET A 131 10.24 -7.82 -22.74
CA MET A 131 10.23 -8.76 -23.88
C MET A 131 10.62 -8.06 -25.17
#